data_AF-A0A3Q7N6Y3-F1
#
_entry.id   AF-A0A3Q7N6Y3-F1
#
_cell.length_a   1.000
_cell.length_b   1.000
_cell.length_c   1.000
_cell.angle_alpha   90.00
_cell.angle_beta   90.00
_cell.angle_gamma   90.00
#
_symmetry.space_group_name_H-M   'P 1'
#
loop_
_entity.id
_entity.type
_entity.pdbx_description
1 polymer ?
#
loop_
_entity_poly.entity_id
_entity_poly.type
_entity_poly.pdbx_seq_one_letter_code
_entity_poly.pdbx_strand_id
1 'polypeptide(L)'
;MWLLSVLFLPIVQGSSALIAVSNAVSGPVRGSLTVQCRYGPGWETYSKWWCQGAEWKDCHILVQTDGSEQEVKGHHVSIRDNQKSRTFTVTMEELRWNNADTYWCGIERSGTDLGVKVKVTIDPDTCK
;
A
#
# COMPACT_ATOMS: atom_id res chain seq x y z
N MET A 1 -4.74 -44.43 -31.15
CA MET A 1 -3.94 -43.47 -30.37
C MET A 1 -4.53 -42.09 -30.55
N TRP A 2 -5.32 -41.60 -29.59
CA TRP A 2 -5.85 -40.23 -29.62
C TRP A 2 -4.80 -39.29 -29.02
N LEU A 3 -4.24 -38.39 -29.83
CA LEU A 3 -3.39 -37.30 -29.37
C LEU A 3 -4.31 -36.18 -28.88
N LEU A 4 -4.52 -36.10 -27.57
CA LEU A 4 -5.08 -34.90 -26.95
C LEU A 4 -4.02 -33.80 -27.04
N SER A 5 -4.12 -32.93 -28.04
CA SER A 5 -3.33 -31.71 -28.10
C SER A 5 -3.75 -30.80 -26.95
N VAL A 6 -3.04 -30.90 -25.82
CA VAL A 6 -3.19 -29.97 -24.70
C VAL A 6 -2.58 -28.65 -25.14
N LEU A 7 -3.42 -27.72 -25.58
CA LEU A 7 -3.07 -26.31 -25.73
C LEU A 7 -2.72 -25.78 -24.33
N PHE A 8 -1.43 -25.82 -23.98
CA PHE A 8 -0.91 -25.07 -22.85
C PHE A 8 -1.00 -23.58 -23.20
N LEU A 9 -2.13 -22.96 -22.85
CA LEU A 9 -2.21 -21.51 -22.73
C LEU A 9 -1.16 -21.13 -21.66
N PRO A 10 -0.14 -20.31 -21.99
CA PRO A 10 0.74 -19.81 -20.95
C PRO A 10 -0.15 -19.07 -19.95
N ILE A 11 -0.13 -19.51 -18.70
CA ILE A 11 -0.74 -18.78 -17.60
C ILE A 11 0.05 -17.48 -17.52
N VAL A 12 -0.44 -16.43 -18.18
CA VAL A 12 0.08 -15.08 -18.02
C VAL A 12 -0.32 -14.70 -16.60
N GLN A 13 0.55 -15.03 -15.65
CA GLN A 13 0.39 -14.61 -14.27
C GLN A 13 0.57 -13.09 -14.28
N GLY A 14 -0.54 -12.39 -14.54
CA GLY A 14 -0.58 -10.95 -14.64
C GLY A 14 -0.05 -10.38 -13.33
N SER A 15 1.18 -9.87 -13.39
CA SER A 15 1.80 -9.25 -12.23
C SER A 15 0.97 -8.02 -11.90
N SER A 16 0.39 -7.98 -10.69
CA SER A 16 -0.38 -6.82 -10.26
C SER A 16 0.54 -5.59 -10.26
N ALA A 17 0.09 -4.49 -10.86
CA ALA A 17 0.89 -3.28 -11.04
C ALA A 17 1.28 -2.61 -9.72
N LEU A 18 0.55 -2.90 -8.64
CA LEU A 18 0.79 -2.45 -7.28
C LEU A 18 0.46 -3.60 -6.32
N ILE A 19 1.36 -3.89 -5.37
CA ILE A 19 1.18 -4.91 -4.33
C ILE A 19 1.65 -4.37 -2.98
N ALA A 20 0.98 -4.76 -1.90
CA ALA A 20 1.48 -4.55 -0.55
C ALA A 20 2.42 -5.72 -0.19
N VAL A 21 3.56 -5.43 0.46
CA VAL A 21 4.47 -6.47 0.95
C VAL A 21 3.78 -7.33 2.01
N SER A 22 2.95 -6.71 2.84
CA SER A 22 2.00 -7.39 3.72
C SER A 22 0.62 -6.76 3.56
N ASN A 23 -0.41 -7.58 3.38
CA ASN A 23 -1.81 -7.14 3.32
C ASN A 23 -2.42 -6.96 4.72
N ALA A 24 -1.70 -7.33 5.78
CA ALA A 24 -2.09 -7.09 7.16
C ALA A 24 -0.85 -6.70 7.98
N VAL A 25 -0.94 -5.60 8.73
CA VAL A 25 0.12 -5.12 9.60
C VAL A 25 -0.45 -4.78 10.97
N SER A 26 0.38 -4.91 12.00
CA SER A 26 0.03 -4.48 13.35
C SER A 26 1.15 -3.65 13.95
N GLY A 27 0.80 -2.85 14.95
CA GLY A 27 1.77 -2.12 15.76
C GLY A 27 1.19 -1.85 17.15
N PRO A 28 2.03 -1.72 18.18
CA PRO A 28 1.56 -1.45 19.53
C PRO A 28 0.97 -0.04 19.63
N VAL A 29 -0.03 0.14 20.48
CA VAL A 29 -0.52 1.47 20.85
C VAL A 29 0.65 2.36 21.32
N ARG A 30 0.62 3.65 21.00
CA ARG A 30 1.70 4.65 21.15
C ARG A 30 2.98 4.35 20.38
N GLY A 31 3.12 3.19 19.76
CA GLY A 31 4.24 2.84 18.90
C GLY A 31 4.04 3.29 17.47
N SER A 32 4.73 2.58 16.56
CA SER A 32 4.72 2.85 15.13
C SER A 32 4.59 1.56 14.34
N LEU A 33 4.10 1.66 13.10
CA LEU A 33 4.14 0.59 12.12
C LEU A 33 4.56 1.13 10.75
N THR A 34 5.00 0.21 9.89
CA THR A 34 5.44 0.54 8.53
C THR A 34 4.75 -0.36 7.52
N VAL A 35 4.28 0.23 6.43
CA VAL A 35 3.71 -0.46 5.28
C VAL A 35 4.59 -0.20 4.07
N GLN A 36 4.91 -1.26 3.34
CA GLN A 36 5.67 -1.18 2.10
C GLN A 36 4.79 -1.62 0.93
N CYS A 37 4.74 -0.79 -0.11
CA CYS A 37 3.94 -1.03 -1.30
C CYS A 37 4.85 -1.01 -2.52
N ARG A 38 4.96 -2.15 -3.20
CA ARG A 38 5.79 -2.32 -4.40
C ARG A 38 4.97 -2.11 -5.65
N TYR A 39 5.55 -1.48 -6.66
CA TYR A 39 4.89 -1.22 -7.94
C TYR A 39 5.74 -1.67 -9.13
N GLY A 40 5.06 -1.92 -10.25
CA GLY A 40 5.68 -2.28 -11.52
C GLY A 40 6.44 -1.11 -12.15
N PRO A 41 7.34 -1.36 -13.12
CA PRO A 41 7.98 -0.28 -13.85
C PRO A 41 6.96 0.61 -14.58
N GLY A 42 7.25 1.91 -14.70
CA GLY A 42 6.40 2.90 -15.36
C GLY A 42 5.52 3.73 -14.42
N TRP A 43 5.57 3.48 -13.11
CA TRP A 43 4.83 4.24 -12.09
C TRP A 43 5.71 5.13 -11.21
N GLU A 44 7.00 5.25 -11.53
CA GLU A 44 7.99 5.93 -10.69
C GLU A 44 7.60 7.39 -10.38
N THR A 45 7.25 8.16 -11.40
CA THR A 45 6.94 9.59 -11.26
C THR A 45 5.47 9.91 -10.95
N TYR A 46 4.64 8.89 -10.68
CA TYR A 46 3.24 9.08 -10.34
C TYR A 46 3.08 9.34 -8.84
N SER A 47 2.09 10.13 -8.45
CA SER A 47 1.77 10.38 -7.04
C SER A 47 1.42 9.07 -6.34
N LYS A 48 2.04 8.84 -5.17
CA LYS A 48 1.75 7.71 -4.28
C LYS A 48 0.94 8.22 -3.12
N TRP A 49 -0.04 7.47 -2.65
CA TRP A 49 -0.90 7.92 -1.56
C TRP A 49 -1.26 6.80 -0.59
N TRP A 50 -1.57 7.21 0.64
CA TRP A 50 -2.06 6.34 1.70
C TRP A 50 -3.47 6.77 2.10
N CYS A 51 -4.42 5.86 1.97
CA CYS A 51 -5.84 6.14 2.17
C CYS A 51 -6.45 5.31 3.30
N GLN A 52 -7.30 5.91 4.12
CA GLN A 52 -8.03 5.24 5.19
C GLN A 52 -9.51 5.06 4.84
N GLY A 53 -10.04 3.86 4.96
CA GLY A 53 -11.47 3.57 4.80
C GLY A 53 -11.74 2.18 4.23
N ALA A 54 -12.86 1.58 4.65
CA ALA A 54 -13.28 0.27 4.18
C ALA A 54 -13.60 0.23 2.68
N GLU A 55 -14.25 1.28 2.18
CA GLU A 55 -14.68 1.41 0.79
C GLU A 55 -13.65 2.22 -0.01
N TRP A 56 -13.17 1.66 -1.12
CA TRP A 56 -12.14 2.28 -1.95
C TRP A 56 -12.54 3.65 -2.52
N LYS A 57 -13.81 3.80 -2.91
CA LYS A 57 -14.31 5.03 -3.54
C LYS A 57 -14.43 6.21 -2.57
N ASP A 58 -14.59 5.93 -1.29
CA ASP A 58 -14.89 6.91 -0.25
C ASP A 58 -13.78 7.01 0.80
N CYS A 59 -12.64 6.36 0.56
CA CYS A 59 -11.53 6.38 1.49
C CYS A 59 -10.95 7.82 1.59
N HIS A 60 -10.47 8.18 2.78
CA HIS A 60 -9.87 9.47 3.06
C HIS A 60 -8.35 9.44 2.87
N ILE A 61 -7.84 10.23 1.94
CA ILE A 61 -6.39 10.35 1.69
C ILE A 61 -5.72 11.04 2.87
N LEU A 62 -4.84 10.32 3.57
CA LEU A 62 -4.12 10.84 4.73
C LEU A 62 -2.82 11.56 4.35
N VAL A 63 -2.13 11.05 3.33
CA VAL A 63 -0.89 11.63 2.81
C VAL A 63 -0.66 11.19 1.37
N GLN A 64 -0.06 12.07 0.56
CA GLN A 64 0.21 11.85 -0.87
C GLN A 64 1.53 12.51 -1.27
N THR A 65 2.32 11.83 -2.11
CA THR A 65 3.52 12.42 -2.75
C THR A 65 3.15 13.21 -3.99
N ASP A 66 4.04 14.09 -4.44
CA ASP A 66 3.92 14.83 -5.70
C ASP A 66 4.57 14.10 -6.91
N GLY A 67 4.81 12.79 -6.77
CA GLY A 67 5.54 11.98 -7.73
C GLY A 67 7.08 12.06 -7.59
N SER A 68 7.60 12.82 -6.62
CA SER A 68 9.02 12.82 -6.26
C SER A 68 9.36 11.81 -5.15
N GLU A 69 10.66 11.64 -4.86
CA GLU A 69 11.18 10.81 -3.76
C GLU A 69 11.28 11.59 -2.42
N GLN A 70 10.80 12.84 -2.38
CA GLN A 70 10.76 13.61 -1.14
C GLN A 70 9.76 13.00 -0.17
N GLU A 71 10.12 12.95 1.12
CA GLU A 71 9.19 12.52 2.15
C GLU A 71 8.10 13.57 2.34
N VAL A 72 6.84 13.14 2.30
CA VAL A 72 5.69 13.97 2.65
C VAL A 72 5.14 13.52 3.98
N LYS A 73 4.84 14.48 4.87
CA LYS A 73 4.33 14.23 6.22
C LYS A 73 2.92 14.80 6.36
N GLY A 74 2.00 13.95 6.78
CA GLY A 74 0.75 14.33 7.42
C GLY A 74 0.93 14.37 8.94
N HIS A 75 -0.18 14.32 9.69
CA HIS A 75 -0.17 14.47 11.15
C HIS A 75 0.69 13.41 11.87
N HIS A 76 0.31 12.14 11.77
CA HIS A 76 1.02 11.00 12.36
C HIS A 76 1.39 9.96 11.31
N VAL A 77 1.44 10.39 10.04
CA VAL A 77 1.68 9.51 8.90
C VAL A 77 2.68 10.19 7.99
N SER A 78 3.72 9.49 7.58
CA SER A 78 4.61 9.91 6.50
C SER A 78 4.59 8.91 5.35
N ILE A 79 4.89 9.40 4.16
CA ILE A 79 5.05 8.60 2.96
C ILE A 79 6.31 9.03 2.22
N ARG A 80 7.07 8.05 1.73
CA ARG A 80 8.24 8.29 0.91
C ARG A 80 8.34 7.24 -0.17
N ASP A 81 8.55 7.70 -1.40
CA ASP A 81 8.83 6.82 -2.53
C ASP A 81 10.33 6.54 -2.68
N ASN A 82 10.66 5.32 -3.08
CA ASN A 82 11.99 4.93 -3.53
C ASN A 82 11.86 4.35 -4.93
N GLN A 83 12.08 5.20 -5.93
CA GLN A 83 11.86 4.91 -7.35
C GLN A 83 12.85 3.87 -7.88
N LYS A 84 14.06 3.82 -7.33
CA LYS A 84 15.05 2.79 -7.69
C LYS A 84 14.57 1.38 -7.33
N SER A 85 14.00 1.24 -6.14
CA SER A 85 13.46 -0.04 -5.65
C SER A 85 12.00 -0.28 -6.02
N ARG A 86 11.35 0.71 -6.64
CA ARG A 86 9.90 0.76 -6.93
C ARG A 86 9.06 0.37 -5.73
N THR A 87 9.39 0.95 -4.58
CA THR A 87 8.72 0.68 -3.32
C THR A 87 8.53 2.00 -2.60
N PHE A 88 7.28 2.38 -2.35
CA PHE A 88 7.00 3.46 -1.41
C PHE A 88 6.69 2.88 -0.03
N THR A 89 7.10 3.62 0.97
CA THR A 89 6.98 3.26 2.38
C THR A 89 6.08 4.27 3.07
N VAL A 90 5.11 3.77 3.81
CA VAL A 90 4.25 4.55 4.69
C VAL A 90 4.63 4.22 6.13
N THR A 91 4.83 5.23 6.95
CA THR A 91 5.07 5.06 8.38
C THR A 91 3.95 5.74 9.15
N MET A 92 3.33 5.01 10.08
CA MET A 92 2.34 5.53 11.00
C MET A 92 2.94 5.53 12.39
N GLU A 93 2.88 6.67 13.08
CA GLU A 93 3.48 6.90 14.40
C GLU A 93 2.40 7.22 15.44
N GLU A 94 2.76 7.17 16.72
CA GLU A 94 1.87 7.47 17.84
C GLU A 94 0.51 6.74 17.76
N LEU A 95 0.56 5.45 17.40
CA LEU A 95 -0.63 4.66 17.10
C LEU A 95 -1.68 4.70 18.22
N ARG A 96 -2.94 4.81 17.85
CA ARG A 96 -4.09 4.82 18.76
C ARG A 96 -5.07 3.74 18.36
N TRP A 97 -5.88 3.24 19.28
CA TRP A 97 -6.87 2.19 18.99
C TRP A 97 -7.78 2.51 17.80
N ASN A 98 -8.13 3.77 17.59
CA ASN A 98 -8.96 4.22 16.47
C ASN A 98 -8.21 4.28 15.12
N ASN A 99 -6.90 4.03 15.08
CA ASN A 99 -6.17 3.81 13.84
C ASN A 99 -6.38 2.40 13.26
N ALA A 100 -6.97 1.46 14.02
CA ALA A 100 -7.32 0.15 13.49
C ALA A 100 -8.42 0.26 12.43
N ASP A 101 -8.08 0.02 11.17
CA ASP A 101 -9.00 0.17 10.05
C ASP A 101 -8.51 -0.61 8.82
N THR A 102 -9.26 -0.51 7.72
CA THR A 102 -8.80 -0.83 6.38
C THR A 102 -8.14 0.40 5.77
N TYR A 103 -6.98 0.19 5.16
CA TYR A 103 -6.24 1.20 4.44
C TYR A 103 -5.90 0.72 3.03
N TRP A 104 -5.38 1.63 2.22
CA TRP A 104 -4.98 1.34 0.86
C TRP A 104 -3.69 2.07 0.51
N CYS A 105 -2.76 1.34 -0.10
CA CYS A 105 -1.73 1.98 -0.91
C CYS A 105 -2.36 2.36 -2.26
N GLY A 106 -2.13 3.59 -2.71
CA GLY A 106 -2.65 4.10 -3.97
C GLY A 106 -1.59 4.66 -4.90
N ILE A 107 -1.82 4.57 -6.21
CA ILE A 107 -1.09 5.32 -7.24
C ILE A 107 -2.11 6.09 -8.08
N GLU A 108 -1.98 7.41 -8.07
CA GLU A 108 -2.82 8.32 -8.85
C GLU A 108 -2.55 8.11 -10.34
N ARG A 109 -3.62 8.03 -11.16
CA ARG A 109 -3.47 8.05 -12.62
C ARG A 109 -4.74 8.56 -13.30
N SER A 110 -4.64 8.87 -14.59
CA SER A 110 -5.82 9.14 -15.40
C SER A 110 -6.79 7.96 -15.39
N GLY A 111 -8.04 8.21 -15.00
CA GLY A 111 -9.09 7.20 -14.87
C GLY A 111 -9.19 6.66 -13.45
N THR A 112 -9.26 5.33 -13.31
CA THR A 112 -9.36 4.68 -11.98
C THR A 112 -7.96 4.39 -11.45
N ASP A 113 -7.62 4.98 -10.31
CA ASP A 113 -6.35 4.73 -9.58
C ASP A 113 -6.05 3.25 -9.34
N LEU A 114 -4.75 2.95 -9.19
CA LEU A 114 -4.32 1.65 -8.69
C LEU A 114 -4.43 1.65 -7.17
N GLY A 115 -4.94 0.56 -6.61
CA GLY A 115 -5.12 0.41 -5.18
C GLY A 115 -4.83 -1.01 -4.71
N VAL A 116 -4.17 -1.15 -3.56
CA VAL A 116 -4.03 -2.43 -2.86
C VAL A 116 -4.39 -2.26 -1.39
N LYS A 117 -5.27 -3.15 -0.91
CA LYS A 117 -5.81 -3.12 0.44
C LYS A 117 -4.79 -3.60 1.47
N VAL A 118 -4.73 -2.91 2.61
CA VAL A 118 -3.94 -3.28 3.78
C VAL A 118 -4.82 -3.19 5.02
N LYS A 119 -4.89 -4.26 5.81
CA LYS A 119 -5.55 -4.25 7.11
C LYS A 119 -4.57 -3.79 8.17
N VAL A 120 -4.94 -2.77 8.95
CA VAL A 120 -4.16 -2.30 10.09
C VAL A 120 -4.87 -2.71 11.38
N THR A 121 -4.14 -3.35 12.29
CA THR A 121 -4.59 -3.64 13.65
C THR A 121 -3.66 -2.98 14.67
N ILE A 122 -4.18 -2.69 15.85
CA ILE A 122 -3.41 -2.11 16.94
C ILE A 122 -3.29 -3.14 18.05
N ASP A 123 -2.06 -3.35 18.49
CA ASP A 123 -1.74 -4.30 19.55
C ASP A 123 -1.77 -3.59 20.90
N PRO A 124 -2.20 -4.25 21.98
CA PRO A 124 -2.16 -3.68 23.31
C PRO A 124 -0.72 -3.40 23.75
N ASP A 125 -0.54 -2.37 24.58
CA ASP A 125 0.73 -2.14 25.27
C ASP A 125 1.04 -3.36 26.13
N THR A 126 2.11 -4.08 25.77
CA THR A 126 2.69 -5.07 26.68
C THR A 126 3.55 -4.33 27.67
N CYS A 127 2.97 -4.00 28.83
CA CYS A 127 3.76 -3.53 29.97
C CYS A 127 4.76 -4.66 30.32
N LYS A 128 6.04 -4.42 30.09
CA LYS A 128 7.14 -5.30 30.54
C LYS A 128 7.71 -4.77 31.84
#